data_AF-W6MNV3-F1
#
_entry.id   AF-W6MNV3-F1
#
_cell.length_a   1.000
_cell.length_b   1.000
_cell.length_c   1.000
_cell.angle_alpha   90.00
_cell.angle_beta   90.00
_cell.angle_gamma   90.00
#
_symmetry.space_group_name_H-M   'P 1'
#
loop_
_entity.id
_entity.type
_entity.pdbx_description
1 polymer ?
#
loop_
_entity_poly.entity_id
_entity_poly.type
_entity_poly.pdbx_seq_one_letter_code
_entity_poly.pdbx_strand_id
1 'polypeptide(L)'
;KIFGLIERNAEKNPIYVHPIERAGQSVEDKLMAIRQKMEDKETSVHVISSLDDVAWTLNLRGSDVEANPVFLGYILVTKNEATLYVDLDKLNVDARKQMDDAHVKMKPYSEFFSDLGTIKNEKNLVSSQ
;
A
#
# COMPACT_ATOMS: atom_id res chain seq x y z
N LYS A 1 -20.55 -24.26 -25.58
CA LYS A 1 -19.37 -23.38 -25.36
C LYS A 1 -19.78 -21.90 -25.37
N ILE A 2 -20.49 -21.43 -24.35
CA ILE A 2 -20.85 -20.00 -24.16
C ILE A 2 -20.63 -19.54 -22.70
N PHE A 3 -20.37 -20.47 -21.77
CA PHE A 3 -20.19 -20.17 -20.35
C PHE A 3 -18.80 -19.60 -19.97
N GLY A 4 -17.88 -19.45 -20.94
CA GLY A 4 -16.49 -19.05 -20.69
C GLY A 4 -16.12 -17.63 -21.12
N LEU A 5 -17.08 -16.80 -21.54
CA LEU A 5 -16.81 -15.45 -22.07
C LEU A 5 -17.36 -14.29 -21.23
N ILE A 6 -18.10 -14.56 -20.15
CA ILE A 6 -18.79 -13.51 -19.37
C ILE A 6 -18.05 -13.15 -18.06
N GLU A 7 -17.03 -13.90 -17.63
CA GLU A 7 -16.27 -13.62 -16.39
C GLU A 7 -15.00 -12.77 -16.59
N ARG A 8 -14.98 -11.82 -17.53
CA ARG A 8 -13.80 -10.94 -17.73
C ARG A 8 -14.02 -9.46 -17.45
N ASN A 9 -15.20 -9.05 -16.99
CA ASN A 9 -15.49 -7.61 -16.86
C ASN A 9 -16.44 -7.25 -15.72
N ALA A 10 -16.31 -7.89 -14.55
CA ALA A 10 -16.63 -7.17 -13.33
C ALA A 10 -15.45 -6.22 -13.09
N GLU A 11 -15.64 -4.92 -13.34
CA GLU A 11 -14.62 -3.92 -12.97
C GLU A 11 -14.30 -4.11 -11.49
N LYS A 12 -13.09 -4.60 -11.21
CA LYS A 12 -12.61 -4.72 -9.84
C LYS A 12 -12.63 -3.31 -9.24
N ASN A 13 -13.11 -3.17 -8.00
CA ASN A 13 -13.11 -1.93 -7.21
C ASN A 13 -11.80 -1.14 -7.42
N PRO A 14 -11.81 -0.05 -8.21
CA PRO A 14 -10.58 0.61 -8.60
C PRO A 14 -9.97 1.39 -7.44
N ILE A 15 -8.64 1.41 -7.40
CA ILE A 15 -7.85 2.22 -6.48
C ILE A 15 -7.44 3.50 -7.21
N TYR A 16 -7.69 4.62 -6.56
CA TYR A 16 -7.49 5.96 -7.12
C TYR A 16 -6.80 6.90 -6.12
N VAL A 17 -6.23 7.98 -6.65
CA VAL A 17 -5.51 9.00 -5.87
C VAL A 17 -6.48 9.80 -5.00
N HIS A 18 -6.12 9.96 -3.72
CA HIS A 18 -6.68 10.98 -2.85
C HIS A 18 -5.89 12.29 -3.01
N PRO A 19 -6.50 13.38 -3.50
CA PRO A 19 -5.78 14.61 -3.83
C PRO A 19 -5.03 15.20 -2.63
N ILE A 20 -3.83 15.75 -2.89
CA ILE A 20 -2.93 16.30 -1.88
C ILE A 20 -3.59 17.45 -1.08
N GLU A 21 -4.45 18.24 -1.72
CA GLU A 21 -5.17 19.36 -1.10
C GLU A 21 -6.13 18.88 -0.01
N ARG A 22 -6.57 17.62 -0.07
CA ARG A 22 -7.41 16.98 0.94
C ARG A 22 -6.59 16.14 1.92
N ALA A 23 -5.47 15.57 1.47
CA ALA A 23 -4.59 14.76 2.29
C ALA A 23 -3.76 15.58 3.29
N GLY A 24 -3.41 16.82 2.94
CA GLY A 24 -2.62 17.74 3.77
C GLY A 24 -1.12 17.42 3.85
N GLN A 25 -0.69 16.22 3.47
CA GLN A 25 0.71 15.77 3.43
C GLN A 25 0.95 14.83 2.25
N SER A 26 2.13 14.94 1.62
CA SER A 26 2.54 14.08 0.51
C SER A 26 2.82 12.65 0.99
N VAL A 27 2.93 11.71 0.04
CA VAL A 27 3.27 10.32 0.37
C VAL A 27 4.70 10.25 0.91
N GLU A 28 5.60 11.02 0.29
CA GLU A 28 7.01 11.14 0.63
C GLU A 28 7.19 11.71 2.03
N ASP A 29 6.46 12.76 2.40
CA ASP A 29 6.50 13.35 3.75
C ASP A 29 6.04 12.35 4.81
N LYS A 30 4.97 11.60 4.52
CA LYS A 30 4.46 10.56 5.43
C LYS A 30 5.46 9.42 5.61
N LEU A 31 6.05 8.94 4.53
CA LEU A 31 7.08 7.90 4.58
C LEU A 31 8.35 8.37 5.31
N MET A 32 8.74 9.63 5.11
CA MET A 32 9.86 10.24 5.85
C MET A 32 9.56 10.33 7.35
N ALA A 33 8.35 10.77 7.74
CA ALA A 33 7.94 10.81 9.14
C ALA A 33 7.89 9.42 9.78
N ILE A 34 7.40 8.41 9.05
CA ILE A 34 7.42 7.00 9.49
C ILE A 34 8.86 6.54 9.73
N ARG A 35 9.78 6.79 8.79
CA ARG A 35 11.19 6.41 8.92
C ARG A 35 11.88 7.09 10.09
N GLN A 36 11.57 8.36 10.37
CA GLN A 36 12.08 9.03 11.57
C GLN A 36 11.63 8.32 12.85
N LYS A 37 10.37 7.88 12.90
CA LYS A 37 9.85 7.10 14.04
C LYS A 37 10.42 5.69 14.13
N MET A 38 10.77 5.08 13.00
CA MET A 38 11.50 3.82 12.98
C MET A 38 12.90 3.99 13.58
N GLU A 39 13.60 5.08 13.23
CA GLU A 39 14.91 5.42 13.80
C GLU A 39 14.84 5.66 15.31
N ASP A 40 13.88 6.48 15.78
CA ASP A 40 13.63 6.73 17.21
C ASP A 40 13.41 5.42 18.01
N LYS A 41 12.87 4.40 17.36
CA LYS A 41 12.55 3.08 17.94
C LYS A 41 13.59 2.00 17.61
N GLU A 42 14.72 2.37 17.00
CA GLU A 42 15.78 1.44 16.56
C GLU A 42 15.25 0.26 15.73
N THR A 43 14.25 0.50 14.90
CA THR A 43 13.57 -0.52 14.08
C THR A 43 14.00 -0.38 12.62
N SER A 44 14.22 -1.49 11.94
CA SER A 44 14.67 -1.49 10.55
C SER A 44 13.57 -1.79 9.53
N VAL A 45 12.49 -2.46 9.96
CA VAL A 45 11.28 -2.70 9.14
C VAL A 45 10.01 -2.31 9.88
N HIS A 46 9.12 -1.62 9.16
CA HIS A 46 7.77 -1.35 9.59
C HIS A 46 6.76 -1.96 8.62
N VAL A 47 5.82 -2.73 9.16
CA VAL A 47 4.69 -3.29 8.42
C VAL A 47 3.42 -2.52 8.79
N ILE A 48 2.73 -2.03 7.77
CA ILE A 48 1.40 -1.43 7.88
C ILE A 48 0.40 -2.41 7.29
N SER A 49 -0.49 -2.93 8.13
CA SER A 49 -1.53 -3.90 7.73
C SER A 49 -2.95 -3.40 7.92
N SER A 50 -3.14 -2.29 8.63
CA SER A 50 -4.45 -1.65 8.75
C SER A 50 -4.83 -0.96 7.43
N LEU A 51 -6.03 -1.24 6.90
CA LEU A 51 -6.41 -0.79 5.55
C LEU A 51 -6.55 0.73 5.43
N ASP A 52 -7.01 1.37 6.50
CA ASP A 52 -7.07 2.82 6.65
C ASP A 52 -5.67 3.45 6.66
N ASP A 53 -4.72 2.87 7.39
CA ASP A 53 -3.34 3.34 7.40
C ASP A 53 -2.66 3.13 6.04
N VAL A 54 -2.93 2.02 5.35
CA VAL A 54 -2.44 1.79 3.97
C VAL A 54 -2.96 2.87 3.02
N ALA A 55 -4.27 3.11 3.04
CA ALA A 55 -4.91 4.13 2.22
C ALA A 55 -4.41 5.54 2.55
N TRP A 56 -4.26 5.87 3.84
CA TRP A 56 -3.81 7.18 4.31
C TRP A 56 -2.34 7.41 3.98
N THR A 57 -1.47 6.44 4.21
CA THR A 57 -0.01 6.56 4.01
C THR A 57 0.31 6.87 2.55
N LEU A 58 -0.39 6.22 1.62
CA LEU A 58 -0.11 6.32 0.19
C LEU A 58 -0.99 7.33 -0.56
N ASN A 59 -1.84 8.08 0.14
CA ASN A 59 -2.84 8.96 -0.49
C ASN A 59 -3.64 8.23 -1.58
N LEU A 60 -4.09 7.01 -1.28
CA LEU A 60 -4.90 6.19 -2.16
C LEU A 60 -6.24 5.86 -1.49
N ARG A 61 -7.29 5.62 -2.28
CA ARG A 61 -8.61 5.17 -1.80
C ARG A 61 -9.12 4.07 -2.71
N GLY A 62 -10.00 3.23 -2.16
CA GLY A 62 -10.67 2.15 -2.89
C GLY A 62 -12.07 1.92 -2.35
N SER A 63 -12.66 0.77 -2.67
CA SER A 63 -14.02 0.41 -2.25
C SER A 63 -14.16 -1.07 -1.91
N ASP A 64 -13.10 -1.70 -1.39
CA ASP A 64 -13.13 -3.12 -1.01
C ASP A 64 -13.94 -3.38 0.27
N VAL A 65 -14.14 -2.35 1.09
CA VAL A 65 -14.97 -2.42 2.30
C VAL A 65 -16.16 -1.48 2.12
N GLU A 66 -17.36 -2.00 2.36
CA GLU A 66 -18.58 -1.20 2.27
C GLU A 66 -18.52 -0.01 3.24
N ALA A 67 -18.95 1.18 2.77
CA ALA A 67 -18.95 2.44 3.51
C ALA A 67 -17.58 2.98 3.98
N ASN A 68 -16.46 2.28 3.72
CA ASN A 68 -15.10 2.72 4.07
C ASN A 68 -14.24 2.79 2.80
N PRO A 69 -13.69 3.95 2.41
CA PRO A 69 -13.01 4.12 1.13
C PRO A 69 -11.57 3.55 1.14
N VAL A 70 -11.42 2.28 1.53
CA VAL A 70 -10.16 1.55 1.70
C VAL A 70 -10.06 0.38 0.72
N PHE A 71 -8.85 -0.17 0.57
CA PHE A 71 -8.56 -1.32 -0.28
C PHE A 71 -7.65 -2.30 0.45
N LEU A 72 -7.71 -3.58 0.05
CA LEU A 72 -6.82 -4.60 0.62
C LEU A 72 -5.38 -4.35 0.19
N GLY A 73 -4.48 -4.21 1.15
CA GLY A 73 -3.06 -4.09 0.88
C GLY A 73 -2.20 -4.14 2.13
N TYR A 74 -0.89 -4.29 1.92
CA TYR A 74 0.13 -4.12 2.95
C TYR A 74 1.16 -3.11 2.47
N ILE A 75 1.78 -2.40 3.41
CA ILE A 75 2.99 -1.63 3.13
C ILE A 75 4.12 -2.21 3.96
N LEU A 76 5.24 -2.48 3.30
CA LEU A 76 6.51 -2.78 3.94
C LEU A 76 7.44 -1.58 3.76
N VAL A 77 7.76 -0.90 4.87
CA VAL A 77 8.70 0.22 4.90
C VAL A 77 10.01 -0.26 5.51
N THR A 78 11.11 -0.03 4.80
CA THR A 78 12.46 -0.18 5.33
C THR A 78 13.12 1.20 5.43
N LYS A 79 14.36 1.24 5.92
CA LYS A 79 15.16 2.49 5.96
C LYS A 79 15.24 3.20 4.61
N ASN A 80 15.27 2.45 3.51
CA ASN A 80 15.54 2.99 2.17
C ASN A 80 14.40 2.78 1.17
N GLU A 81 13.49 1.84 1.43
CA GLU A 81 12.46 1.44 0.46
C GLU A 81 11.08 1.44 1.09
N ALA A 82 10.06 1.54 0.25
CA ALA A 82 8.67 1.29 0.61
C ALA A 82 8.06 0.43 -0.50
N THR A 83 7.31 -0.60 -0.11
CA THR A 83 6.64 -1.49 -1.06
C THR A 83 5.17 -1.62 -0.70
N LEU A 84 4.28 -1.30 -1.64
CA LEU A 84 2.85 -1.59 -1.59
C LEU A 84 2.60 -2.99 -2.19
N TYR A 85 1.97 -3.86 -1.40
CA TYR A 85 1.47 -5.16 -1.85
C TYR A 85 -0.05 -5.08 -2.04
N VAL A 86 -0.53 -5.21 -3.27
CA VAL A 86 -1.93 -4.98 -3.64
C VAL A 86 -2.33 -5.80 -4.86
N ASP A 87 -3.63 -5.91 -5.15
CA ASP A 87 -4.07 -6.35 -6.48
C ASP A 87 -3.71 -5.26 -7.50
N LEU A 88 -2.65 -5.50 -8.27
CA LEU A 88 -2.10 -4.52 -9.21
C LEU A 88 -3.14 -4.11 -10.26
N ASP A 89 -4.07 -4.99 -10.63
CA ASP A 89 -5.11 -4.67 -11.63
C ASP A 89 -6.06 -3.56 -11.15
N LYS A 90 -6.13 -3.33 -9.84
CA LYS A 90 -6.97 -2.26 -9.26
C LYS A 90 -6.31 -0.88 -9.33
N LEU A 91 -4.99 -0.79 -9.51
CA LEU A 91 -4.30 0.50 -9.59
C LEU A 91 -4.51 1.13 -10.96
N ASN A 92 -5.24 2.26 -10.98
CA ASN A 92 -5.38 3.05 -12.20
C ASN A 92 -4.06 3.77 -12.58
N VAL A 93 -4.05 4.43 -13.74
CA VAL A 93 -2.84 5.08 -14.29
C VAL A 93 -2.28 6.13 -13.33
N ASP A 94 -3.14 6.97 -12.73
CA ASP A 94 -2.72 8.04 -11.83
C ASP A 94 -2.17 7.50 -10.50
N ALA A 95 -2.80 6.44 -9.95
CA ALA A 95 -2.34 5.78 -8.75
C ALA A 95 -0.96 5.15 -8.95
N ARG A 96 -0.73 4.48 -10.10
CA ARG A 96 0.59 3.95 -10.46
C ARG A 96 1.63 5.05 -10.57
N LYS A 97 1.28 6.13 -11.29
CA LYS A 97 2.17 7.28 -11.44
C LYS A 97 2.56 7.88 -10.09
N GLN A 98 1.60 8.05 -9.17
CA GLN A 98 1.90 8.56 -7.82
C GLN A 98 2.85 7.62 -7.05
N MET A 99 2.70 6.31 -7.18
CA MET A 99 3.64 5.36 -6.54
C MET A 99 5.04 5.47 -7.14
N ASP A 100 5.15 5.58 -8.46
CA ASP A 100 6.44 5.75 -9.14
C ASP A 100 7.13 7.07 -8.75
N ASP A 101 6.38 8.18 -8.76
CA ASP A 101 6.85 9.51 -8.35
C ASP A 101 7.33 9.51 -6.89
N ALA A 102 6.60 8.83 -5.99
CA ALA A 102 6.94 8.70 -4.57
C ALA A 102 7.95 7.59 -4.26
N HIS A 103 8.51 6.93 -5.30
CA HIS A 103 9.46 5.82 -5.17
C HIS A 103 8.94 4.63 -4.33
N VAL A 104 7.63 4.36 -4.40
CA VAL A 104 6.97 3.21 -3.77
C VAL A 104 6.91 2.06 -4.77
N LYS A 105 7.58 0.95 -4.46
CA LYS A 105 7.49 -0.28 -5.26
C LYS A 105 6.08 -0.85 -5.17
N MET A 106 5.58 -1.42 -6.27
CA MET A 106 4.29 -2.09 -6.30
C MET A 106 4.50 -3.58 -6.57
N LYS A 107 3.93 -4.43 -5.73
CA LYS A 107 3.98 -5.89 -5.87
C LYS A 107 2.60 -6.53 -5.74
N PRO A 108 2.39 -7.74 -6.30
CA PRO A 108 1.18 -8.51 -6.06
C PRO A 108 0.94 -8.74 -4.57
N TYR A 109 -0.31 -8.63 -4.11
CA TYR A 109 -0.71 -8.88 -2.72
C TYR A 109 -0.19 -10.22 -2.17
N SER A 110 -0.16 -11.26 -3.02
CA SER A 110 0.31 -12.61 -2.66
C SER A 110 1.80 -12.69 -2.31
N GLU A 111 2.63 -11.74 -2.74
CA GLU A 111 4.07 -11.74 -2.47
C GLU A 111 4.43 -11.22 -1.07
N PHE A 112 3.48 -10.66 -0.33
CA PHE A 112 3.75 -10.03 0.97
C PHE A 112 4.42 -10.99 1.96
N PHE A 113 3.82 -12.17 2.20
CA PHE A 113 4.35 -13.11 3.20
C PHE A 113 5.67 -13.75 2.77
N SER A 114 5.88 -13.96 1.46
CA SER A 114 7.16 -14.46 0.96
C SER A 114 8.27 -13.45 1.16
N ASP A 115 8.03 -12.18 0.81
CA ASP A 115 9.01 -11.11 0.99
C ASP A 115 9.29 -10.86 2.47
N LEU A 116 8.25 -10.81 3.31
CA LEU A 116 8.40 -10.65 4.75
C LEU A 116 9.26 -11.77 5.36
N GLY A 117 9.12 -13.01 4.88
CA GLY A 117 9.94 -14.15 5.31
C GLY A 117 11.42 -14.06 4.93
N THR A 118 11.79 -13.21 3.97
CA THR A 118 13.20 -12.99 3.59
C THR A 118 13.93 -12.03 4.53
N ILE A 119 13.18 -11.23 5.30
CA ILE A 119 13.70 -10.25 6.25
C ILE A 119 14.09 -10.99 7.53
N LYS A 120 15.30 -11.57 7.54
CA LYS A 120 15.86 -12.29 8.70
C LYS A 120 16.63 -11.33 9.62
N ASN A 121 16.47 -11.49 10.94
CA ASN A 121 17.21 -10.79 11.99
C ASN A 121 16.99 -9.27 12.11
N GLU A 122 15.81 -8.79 11.74
CA GLU A 122 15.45 -7.38 11.87
C GLU A 122 14.47 -7.15 13.04
N LYS A 123 14.66 -6.04 13.78
CA LYS A 123 13.64 -5.58 14.74
C LYS A 123 12.46 -5.07 13.91
N ASN A 124 11.32 -5.72 14.06
CA ASN A 124 10.10 -5.45 13.29
C ASN A 124 9.07 -4.73 14.15
N LEU A 125 8.46 -3.67 13.60
CA LEU A 125 7.25 -3.07 14.16
C LEU A 125 6.07 -3.36 13.24
N VAL A 126 5.04 -4.00 13.79
CA VAL A 126 3.77 -4.23 13.10
C VAL A 126 2.74 -3.27 13.68
N SER A 127 2.17 -2.41 12.83
CA SER A 127 0.98 -1.65 13.18
C SER A 127 -0.24 -2.35 12.60
N SER A 128 -1.00 -2.98 13.49
CA SER A 128 -2.38 -3.42 13.25
C SER A 128 -3.23 -2.81 14.36
N GLN A 129 -4.37 -2.20 14.03
CA GLN A 129 -5.36 -1.87 15.05
C GLN A 129 -6.00 -3.14 15.61
#